data_AF-X1H415-F1
#
_entry.id   AF-X1H415-F1
#
_cell.length_a   1.000
_cell.length_b   1.000
_cell.length_c   1.000
_cell.angle_alpha   90.00
_cell.angle_beta   90.00
_cell.angle_gamma   90.00
#
_symmetry.space_group_name_H-M   'P 1'
#
loop_
_entity.id
_entity.type
_entity.pdbx_description
1 polymer ?
#
loop_
_entity_poly.entity_id
_entity_poly.type
_entity_poly.pdbx_seq_one_letter_code
_entity_poly.pdbx_strand_id
1 'polypeptide(L)'
;MSFTLSIKNAPWGSVIWDACYGPPPAAEICSPLLGLSEVWNCPYNPYGATDLRIGVYDSNWNVKHSGTNLGPIHDGKDYIYDCSSGVLSEIIPESEFRNISIDSIEPTEVEVGDTVRITARVEHRGAGQTATIYAAIGIQGLWFDEILYGQRAWSFAQSSGWEDYYPWVDILITSAIASGVYDAYVKVKAPLLVSPTVRDCITIVAVPTEPEFRGFAIEEYIK
;
A
#
# COMPACT_ATOMS: atom_id res chain seq x y z
N MET A 1 -15.74 6.96 15.61
CA MET A 1 -15.20 7.96 14.67
C MET A 1 -14.51 8.98 15.54
N SER A 2 -13.19 9.00 15.44
CA SER A 2 -12.25 9.48 16.45
C SER A 2 -10.90 9.78 15.78
N PHE A 3 -10.06 10.59 16.42
CA PHE A 3 -8.63 10.71 16.09
C PHE A 3 -7.81 10.49 17.36
N THR A 4 -6.54 10.16 17.21
CA THR A 4 -5.60 10.17 18.33
C THR A 4 -4.58 11.29 18.22
N LEU A 5 -4.19 11.85 19.35
CA LEU A 5 -3.14 12.88 19.43
C LEU A 5 -2.19 12.58 20.58
N SER A 6 -0.91 12.70 20.30
CA SER A 6 0.18 12.61 21.27
C SER A 6 1.16 13.76 21.09
N ILE A 7 2.04 13.95 22.07
CA ILE A 7 3.14 14.91 21.99
C ILE A 7 4.50 14.21 22.09
N LYS A 8 5.55 14.85 21.58
CA LYS A 8 6.95 14.46 21.83
C LYS A 8 7.83 15.68 22.05
N ASN A 9 9.02 15.43 22.59
CA ASN A 9 10.04 16.45 22.84
C ASN A 9 9.54 17.61 23.72
N ALA A 10 8.71 17.31 24.71
CA ALA A 10 8.23 18.30 25.67
C ALA A 10 9.42 19.01 26.35
N PRO A 11 9.36 20.34 26.60
CA PRO A 11 10.43 21.07 27.26
C PRO A 11 10.80 20.48 28.62
N TRP A 12 12.05 20.66 29.04
CA TRP A 12 12.49 20.19 30.34
C TRP A 12 11.68 20.84 31.48
N GLY A 13 11.27 20.00 32.45
CA GLY A 13 10.43 20.39 33.59
C GLY A 13 8.93 20.36 33.32
N SER A 14 8.50 20.03 32.10
CA SER A 14 7.08 19.75 31.81
C SER A 14 6.64 18.42 32.45
N VAL A 15 5.35 18.33 32.80
CA VAL A 15 4.76 17.13 33.41
C VAL A 15 3.39 16.76 32.82
N ILE A 16 2.65 17.73 32.29
CA ILE A 16 1.30 17.53 31.74
C ILE A 16 1.09 18.35 30.48
N TRP A 17 0.11 17.96 29.68
CA TRP A 17 -0.33 18.67 28.49
C TRP A 17 -1.85 18.55 28.30
N ASP A 18 -2.39 19.45 27.48
CA ASP A 18 -3.77 19.40 27.01
C ASP A 18 -3.85 19.87 25.56
N ALA A 19 -4.99 19.60 24.93
CA ALA A 19 -5.30 20.10 23.60
C ALA A 19 -6.79 20.41 23.45
N CYS A 20 -7.09 21.43 22.65
CA CYS A 20 -8.47 21.83 22.35
C CYS A 20 -8.59 22.26 20.88
N TYR A 21 -9.75 22.00 20.27
CA TYR A 21 -10.12 22.51 18.95
C TYR A 21 -11.60 22.90 18.90
N GLY A 22 -11.98 23.72 17.91
CA GLY A 22 -13.32 24.24 17.76
C GLY A 22 -13.35 25.77 17.83
N PRO A 23 -13.87 26.47 16.80
CA PRO A 23 -13.91 27.91 16.80
C PRO A 23 -15.02 28.41 17.74
N PRO A 24 -14.78 29.46 18.54
CA PRO A 24 -15.87 30.16 19.21
C PRO A 24 -16.91 30.61 18.16
N PRO A 25 -18.23 30.41 18.39
CA PRO A 25 -18.90 30.11 19.66
C PRO A 25 -19.28 28.62 19.87
N ALA A 26 -18.75 27.68 19.07
CA ALA A 26 -19.00 26.27 19.31
C ALA A 26 -18.36 25.83 20.64
N ALA A 27 -18.94 24.83 21.31
CA ALA A 27 -18.31 24.25 22.49
C ALA A 27 -16.94 23.68 22.08
N GLU A 28 -15.86 24.23 22.68
CA GLU A 28 -14.51 23.72 22.45
C GLU A 28 -14.45 22.25 22.88
N ILE A 29 -13.90 21.41 22.01
CA ILE A 29 -13.65 20.01 22.31
C ILE A 29 -12.23 19.93 22.83
N CYS A 30 -12.10 19.62 24.12
CA CYS A 30 -10.82 19.54 24.81
C CYS A 30 -10.51 18.12 25.27
N SER A 31 -9.23 17.80 25.31
CA SER A 31 -8.72 16.63 26.01
C SER A 31 -8.89 16.81 27.52
N PRO A 32 -8.88 15.70 28.30
CA PRO A 32 -8.50 15.81 29.71
C PRO A 32 -7.04 16.29 29.82
N LEU A 33 -6.61 16.55 31.04
CA LEU A 33 -5.19 16.76 31.35
C LEU A 33 -4.46 15.43 31.26
N LEU A 34 -3.44 15.39 30.42
CA LEU A 34 -2.72 14.18 30.06
C LEU A 34 -1.28 14.25 30.54
N GLY A 35 -0.75 13.15 31.05
CA GLY A 35 0.69 12.98 31.26
C GLY A 35 1.45 13.01 29.92
N LEU A 36 2.74 13.36 29.96
CA LEU A 36 3.54 13.54 28.72
C LEU A 36 3.60 12.31 27.79
N SER A 37 3.38 11.10 28.32
CA SER A 37 3.34 9.85 27.54
C SER A 37 1.92 9.38 27.20
N GLU A 38 0.90 10.05 27.70
CA GLU A 38 -0.49 9.67 27.45
C GLU A 38 -0.97 10.19 26.10
N VAL A 39 -1.92 9.46 25.51
CA VAL A 39 -2.49 9.76 24.20
C VAL A 39 -3.92 10.24 24.38
N TRP A 40 -4.28 11.35 23.76
CA TRP A 40 -5.66 11.78 23.67
C TRP A 40 -6.38 10.94 22.61
N ASN A 41 -7.34 10.13 23.06
CA ASN A 41 -8.27 9.42 22.17
C ASN A 41 -9.56 10.24 22.06
N CYS A 42 -9.62 11.18 21.10
CA CYS A 42 -10.79 12.04 20.95
C CYS A 42 -11.94 11.24 20.33
N PRO A 43 -13.12 11.11 20.99
CA PRO A 43 -14.23 10.32 20.47
C PRO A 43 -15.09 11.08 19.43
N TYR A 44 -14.68 12.30 19.06
CA TYR A 44 -15.45 13.19 18.20
C TYR A 44 -14.75 13.39 16.86
N ASN A 45 -15.55 13.58 15.80
CA ASN A 45 -15.04 13.91 14.48
C ASN A 45 -14.49 15.35 14.49
N PRO A 46 -13.24 15.58 14.03
CA PRO A 46 -12.65 16.90 14.02
C PRO A 46 -13.10 17.80 12.86
N TYR A 47 -13.82 17.25 11.85
CA TYR A 47 -14.31 17.98 10.68
C TYR A 47 -13.25 18.79 9.92
N GLY A 48 -11.98 18.35 9.92
CA GLY A 48 -10.91 19.09 9.27
C GLY A 48 -10.45 20.33 10.03
N ALA A 49 -10.66 20.37 11.35
CA ALA A 49 -10.28 21.51 12.20
C ALA A 49 -8.82 21.93 11.98
N THR A 50 -8.61 23.24 11.85
CA THR A 50 -7.30 23.89 11.62
C THR A 50 -6.90 24.82 12.76
N ASP A 51 -7.68 24.79 13.85
CA ASP A 51 -7.59 25.65 15.01
C ASP A 51 -7.20 24.89 16.27
N LEU A 52 -6.62 23.69 16.11
CA LEU A 52 -6.12 22.89 17.22
C LEU A 52 -5.05 23.69 17.99
N ARG A 53 -5.20 23.70 19.30
CA ARG A 53 -4.29 24.32 20.27
C ARG A 53 -3.77 23.25 21.20
N ILE A 54 -2.50 23.36 21.59
CA ILE A 54 -1.82 22.44 22.50
C ILE A 54 -1.12 23.27 23.56
N GLY A 55 -1.32 22.94 24.83
CA GLY A 55 -0.61 23.50 25.98
C GLY A 55 0.25 22.45 26.67
N VAL A 56 1.47 22.80 27.06
CA VAL A 56 2.36 21.94 27.86
C VAL A 56 2.81 22.70 29.09
N TYR A 57 2.66 22.09 30.26
CA TYR A 57 2.81 22.75 31.56
C TYR A 57 3.77 22.02 32.48
N ASP A 58 4.36 22.76 33.43
CA ASP A 58 5.05 22.19 34.59
C ASP A 58 4.07 21.84 35.72
N SER A 59 4.59 21.31 36.84
CA SER A 59 3.78 20.90 37.99
C SER A 59 3.07 22.04 38.71
N ASN A 60 3.44 23.29 38.42
CA ASN A 60 2.88 24.50 39.01
C ASN A 60 1.93 25.21 38.03
N TRP A 61 1.52 24.56 36.95
CA TRP A 61 0.65 25.13 35.91
C TRP A 61 1.27 26.26 35.09
N ASN A 62 2.59 26.45 35.13
CA ASN A 62 3.23 27.40 34.24
C ASN A 62 3.30 26.81 32.83
N VAL A 63 2.90 27.60 31.84
CA VAL A 63 3.04 27.23 30.43
C VAL A 63 4.53 27.16 30.08
N LYS A 64 4.97 25.99 29.63
CA LYS A 64 6.33 25.75 29.13
C LYS A 64 6.39 25.79 27.62
N HIS A 65 5.29 25.44 26.96
CA HIS A 65 5.13 25.47 25.50
C HIS A 65 3.67 25.61 25.11
N SER A 66 3.42 26.24 23.97
CA SER A 66 2.08 26.32 23.38
C SER A 66 2.16 26.24 21.86
N GLY A 67 1.27 25.45 21.26
CA GLY A 67 1.00 25.42 19.81
C GLY A 67 -0.41 25.91 19.52
N THR A 68 -0.61 26.63 18.43
CA THR A 68 -1.93 27.15 18.00
C THR A 68 -2.07 27.08 16.49
N ASN A 69 -3.31 27.16 16.00
CA ASN A 69 -3.64 27.07 14.57
C ASN A 69 -3.06 25.81 13.89
N LEU A 70 -3.09 24.69 14.62
CA LEU A 70 -2.59 23.42 14.14
C LEU A 70 -3.69 22.67 13.36
N GLY A 71 -3.28 21.91 12.35
CA GLY A 71 -4.15 21.11 11.51
C GLY A 71 -3.83 21.29 10.02
N PRO A 72 -4.69 20.80 9.11
CA PRO A 72 -5.99 20.19 9.41
C PRO A 72 -5.86 18.83 10.13
N ILE A 73 -6.76 18.56 11.08
CA ILE A 73 -6.93 17.25 11.70
C ILE A 73 -8.17 16.54 11.13
N HIS A 74 -8.01 15.27 10.77
CA HIS A 74 -9.01 14.47 10.08
C HIS A 74 -9.45 13.27 10.91
N ASP A 75 -10.69 12.82 10.67
CA ASP A 75 -11.26 11.65 11.33
C ASP A 75 -10.48 10.37 10.97
N GLY A 76 -10.30 9.49 11.95
CA GLY A 76 -9.63 8.20 11.78
C GLY A 76 -8.12 8.27 11.58
N LYS A 77 -7.49 9.40 11.90
CA LYS A 77 -6.04 9.60 11.81
C LYS A 77 -5.40 9.69 13.19
N ASP A 78 -4.12 9.36 13.23
CA ASP A 78 -3.28 9.47 14.40
C ASP A 78 -2.29 10.62 14.20
N TYR A 79 -2.08 11.45 15.22
CA TYR A 79 -1.23 12.63 15.14
C TYR A 79 -0.20 12.67 16.27
N ILE A 80 0.95 13.24 15.95
CA ILE A 80 2.00 13.58 16.92
C ILE A 80 2.40 15.03 16.75
N TYR A 81 2.42 15.77 17.86
CA TYR A 81 2.92 17.12 17.91
C TYR A 81 4.33 17.17 18.50
N ASP A 82 5.27 17.75 17.79
CA ASP A 82 6.65 17.90 18.25
C ASP A 82 6.84 19.27 18.91
N CYS A 83 6.96 19.31 20.24
CA CYS A 83 7.10 20.57 20.98
C CYS A 83 8.41 21.31 20.66
N SER A 84 9.43 20.63 20.13
CA SER A 84 10.71 21.26 19.79
C SER A 84 10.68 22.02 18.47
N SER A 85 9.91 21.52 17.49
CA SER A 85 9.77 22.15 16.16
C SER A 85 8.45 22.90 15.98
N GLY A 86 7.48 22.66 16.85
CA GLY A 86 6.13 23.22 16.73
C GLY A 86 5.29 22.60 15.61
N VAL A 87 5.71 21.46 15.06
CA VAL A 87 5.05 20.81 13.93
C VAL A 87 4.09 19.71 14.41
N LEU A 88 2.87 19.74 13.89
CA LEU A 88 1.92 18.63 13.96
C LEU A 88 2.12 17.72 12.74
N SER A 89 2.27 16.43 12.95
CA SER A 89 2.42 15.44 11.87
C SER A 89 1.45 14.29 12.06
N GLU A 90 0.90 13.80 10.96
CA GLU A 90 0.19 12.52 10.96
C GLU A 90 1.19 11.39 11.23
N ILE A 91 0.85 10.51 12.17
CA ILE A 91 1.57 9.26 12.40
C ILE A 91 1.19 8.32 11.27
N ILE A 92 2.17 8.05 10.42
CA ILE A 92 2.03 7.10 9.33
C ILE A 92 2.45 5.73 9.89
N PRO A 93 1.59 4.70 9.85
CA PRO A 93 1.99 3.38 10.29
C PRO A 93 3.11 2.82 9.40
N GLU A 94 3.84 1.83 9.89
CA GLU A 94 4.79 1.08 9.06
C GLU A 94 4.09 0.47 7.84
N SER A 95 4.85 0.25 6.77
CA SER A 95 4.31 -0.31 5.54
C SER A 95 3.81 -1.74 5.77
N GLU A 96 2.55 -1.98 5.42
CA GLU A 96 1.87 -3.26 5.56
C GLU A 96 1.18 -3.65 4.25
N PHE A 97 1.20 -4.95 3.94
CA PHE A 97 0.53 -5.53 2.77
C PHE A 97 -0.42 -6.64 3.20
N ARG A 98 -1.56 -6.77 2.52
CA ARG A 98 -2.49 -7.90 2.70
C ARG A 98 -3.29 -8.20 1.43
N ASN A 99 -4.12 -9.24 1.51
CA ASN A 99 -5.12 -9.59 0.50
C ASN A 99 -4.56 -9.66 -0.93
N ILE A 100 -3.40 -10.29 -1.11
CA ILE A 100 -2.84 -10.46 -2.45
C ILE A 100 -3.55 -11.59 -3.21
N SER A 101 -3.91 -11.32 -4.46
CA SER A 101 -4.46 -12.30 -5.41
C SER A 101 -4.01 -11.97 -6.84
N ILE A 102 -4.17 -12.91 -7.75
CA ILE A 102 -4.15 -12.60 -9.18
C ILE A 102 -5.48 -11.93 -9.52
N ASP A 103 -5.40 -10.78 -10.20
CA ASP A 103 -6.55 -10.06 -10.74
C ASP A 103 -6.85 -10.50 -12.18
N SER A 104 -5.80 -10.59 -13.02
CA SER A 104 -5.91 -11.02 -14.42
C SER A 104 -4.62 -11.66 -14.92
N ILE A 105 -4.77 -12.53 -15.93
CA ILE A 105 -3.69 -13.16 -16.70
C ILE A 105 -4.04 -12.96 -18.16
N GLU A 106 -3.21 -12.25 -18.91
CA GLU A 106 -3.51 -11.90 -20.29
C GLU A 106 -2.26 -11.96 -21.18
N PRO A 107 -2.32 -12.63 -22.35
CA PRO A 107 -3.40 -13.55 -22.78
C PRO A 107 -3.35 -14.89 -22.01
N THR A 108 -4.47 -15.63 -22.00
CA THR A 108 -4.58 -16.94 -21.34
C THR A 108 -4.21 -18.13 -22.23
N GLU A 109 -4.01 -17.90 -23.53
CA GLU A 109 -3.52 -18.87 -24.50
C GLU A 109 -2.32 -18.26 -25.25
N VAL A 110 -1.18 -18.95 -25.24
CA VAL A 110 0.11 -18.42 -25.69
C VAL A 110 1.01 -19.47 -26.32
N GLU A 111 1.87 -19.02 -27.22
CA GLU A 111 2.96 -19.79 -27.82
C GLU A 111 4.31 -19.47 -27.16
N VAL A 112 5.32 -20.31 -27.42
CA VAL A 112 6.70 -19.99 -27.05
C VAL A 112 7.16 -18.76 -27.81
N GLY A 113 7.64 -17.76 -27.07
CA GLY A 113 8.02 -16.43 -27.59
C GLY A 113 7.03 -15.34 -27.19
N ASP A 114 5.80 -15.69 -26.80
CA ASP A 114 4.82 -14.73 -26.33
C ASP A 114 5.15 -14.21 -24.94
N THR A 115 4.58 -13.05 -24.60
CA THR A 115 4.66 -12.48 -23.26
C THR A 115 3.29 -12.47 -22.62
N VAL A 116 3.23 -12.98 -21.41
CA VAL A 116 2.03 -13.02 -20.58
C VAL A 116 2.16 -11.96 -19.50
N ARG A 117 1.14 -11.12 -19.37
CA ARG A 117 1.01 -10.18 -18.26
C ARG A 117 0.16 -10.80 -17.16
N ILE A 118 0.72 -10.85 -15.95
CA ILE A 118 0.00 -11.20 -14.74
C ILE A 118 -0.17 -9.94 -13.91
N THR A 119 -1.42 -9.52 -13.71
CA THR A 119 -1.79 -8.41 -12.83
C THR A 119 -2.18 -8.97 -11.48
N ALA A 120 -1.57 -8.50 -10.41
CA ALA A 120 -1.96 -8.81 -9.05
C ALA A 120 -2.91 -7.73 -8.52
N ARG A 121 -3.84 -8.10 -7.64
CA ARG A 121 -4.50 -7.17 -6.71
C ARG A 121 -3.82 -7.32 -5.35
N VAL A 122 -3.41 -6.22 -4.72
CA VAL A 122 -2.82 -6.21 -3.38
C VAL A 122 -3.26 -4.96 -2.62
N GLU A 123 -3.57 -5.13 -1.35
CA GLU A 123 -3.89 -4.00 -0.47
C GLU A 123 -2.62 -3.54 0.27
N HIS A 124 -2.39 -2.22 0.31
CA HIS A 124 -1.29 -1.58 1.04
C HIS A 124 -1.80 -0.47 1.96
N ARG A 125 -1.13 -0.31 3.11
CA ARG A 125 -1.24 0.86 3.98
C ARG A 125 0.11 1.18 4.61
N GLY A 126 0.22 2.37 5.17
CA GLY A 126 1.37 2.86 5.93
C GLY A 126 2.34 3.67 5.09
N ALA A 127 3.61 3.64 5.48
CA ALA A 127 4.68 4.37 4.83
C ALA A 127 4.79 3.97 3.35
N GLY A 128 5.07 4.96 2.49
CA GLY A 128 5.33 4.70 1.08
C GLY A 128 6.54 3.77 0.93
N GLN A 129 6.41 2.75 0.08
CA GLN A 129 7.44 1.73 -0.11
C GLN A 129 7.54 1.31 -1.56
N THR A 130 8.76 1.06 -2.04
CA THR A 130 8.97 0.29 -3.28
C THR A 130 9.21 -1.17 -2.93
N ALA A 131 8.39 -2.07 -3.48
CA ALA A 131 8.50 -3.51 -3.26
C ALA A 131 8.59 -4.28 -4.59
N THR A 132 9.15 -5.48 -4.55
CA THR A 132 9.22 -6.35 -5.73
C THR A 132 7.98 -7.24 -5.79
N ILE A 133 7.21 -7.07 -6.86
CA ILE A 133 6.14 -7.98 -7.26
C ILE A 133 6.73 -9.07 -8.13
N TYR A 134 6.38 -10.29 -7.81
CA TYR A 134 6.90 -11.50 -8.41
C TYR A 134 5.72 -12.34 -8.85
N ALA A 135 5.76 -12.83 -10.08
CA ALA A 135 4.74 -13.70 -10.64
C ALA A 135 5.40 -14.95 -11.23
N ALA A 136 4.73 -16.09 -11.10
CA ALA A 136 5.25 -17.38 -11.52
C ALA A 136 4.18 -18.20 -12.24
N ILE A 137 4.61 -18.96 -13.24
CA ILE A 137 3.84 -19.97 -13.97
C ILE A 137 4.48 -21.32 -13.70
N GLY A 138 3.66 -22.32 -13.41
CA GLY A 138 4.12 -23.63 -12.98
C GLY A 138 2.99 -24.64 -12.81
N ILE A 139 3.25 -25.68 -12.02
CA ILE A 139 2.27 -26.74 -11.74
C ILE A 139 2.09 -26.88 -10.23
N GLN A 140 0.84 -26.87 -9.79
CA GLN A 140 0.45 -27.08 -8.41
C GLN A 140 0.42 -28.57 -8.07
N GLY A 141 1.47 -29.05 -7.41
CA GLY A 141 1.52 -30.38 -6.77
C GLY A 141 1.34 -30.29 -5.25
N LEU A 142 2.12 -31.11 -4.52
CA LEU A 142 2.26 -30.99 -3.05
C LEU A 142 2.90 -29.65 -2.66
N TRP A 143 3.79 -29.16 -3.52
CA TRP A 143 4.35 -27.81 -3.54
C TRP A 143 4.13 -27.23 -4.94
N PHE A 144 4.24 -25.91 -5.08
CA PHE A 144 4.20 -25.28 -6.39
C PHE A 144 5.55 -25.48 -7.09
N ASP A 145 5.53 -26.16 -8.24
CA ASP A 145 6.70 -26.34 -9.09
C ASP A 145 6.77 -25.18 -10.09
N GLU A 146 7.65 -24.23 -9.81
CA GLU A 146 7.82 -23.00 -10.59
C GLU A 146 8.71 -23.24 -11.81
N ILE A 147 8.17 -22.96 -13.00
CA ILE A 147 8.87 -23.21 -14.28
C ILE A 147 9.35 -21.89 -14.89
N LEU A 148 8.45 -20.90 -14.98
CA LEU A 148 8.73 -19.57 -15.50
C LEU A 148 8.36 -18.52 -14.45
N TYR A 149 9.10 -17.41 -14.45
CA TYR A 149 8.78 -16.29 -13.58
C TYR A 149 9.17 -14.95 -14.18
N GLY A 150 8.54 -13.90 -13.67
CA GLY A 150 8.91 -12.52 -13.88
C GLY A 150 8.92 -11.78 -12.56
N GLN A 151 9.56 -10.62 -12.53
CA GLN A 151 9.48 -9.72 -11.39
C GLN A 151 9.62 -8.27 -11.79
N ARG A 152 9.02 -7.39 -11.00
CA ARG A 152 9.05 -5.95 -11.22
C ARG A 152 9.02 -5.20 -9.90
N ALA A 153 9.75 -4.08 -9.83
CA ALA A 153 9.60 -3.13 -8.74
C ALA A 153 8.33 -2.29 -8.92
N TRP A 154 7.55 -2.12 -7.86
CA TRP A 154 6.34 -1.30 -7.83
C TRP A 154 6.38 -0.35 -6.63
N SER A 155 5.95 0.89 -6.85
CA SER A 155 5.91 1.92 -5.82
C SER A 155 4.49 2.04 -5.25
N PHE A 156 4.40 1.86 -3.94
CA PHE A 156 3.18 2.01 -3.15
C PHE A 156 3.23 3.37 -2.46
N ALA A 157 2.16 4.16 -2.62
CA ALA A 157 2.10 5.47 -2.02
C ALA A 157 1.87 5.35 -0.51
N GLN A 158 2.24 6.39 0.21
CA GLN A 158 1.89 6.49 1.61
C GLN A 158 0.38 6.63 1.78
N SER A 159 -0.21 5.83 2.66
CA SER A 159 -1.62 5.99 3.03
C SER A 159 -1.85 5.55 4.47
N SER A 160 -2.67 6.28 5.22
CA SER A 160 -3.14 5.83 6.54
C SER A 160 -4.35 4.89 6.45
N GLY A 161 -4.93 4.73 5.26
CA GLY A 161 -5.98 3.75 4.97
C GLY A 161 -5.44 2.57 4.17
N TRP A 162 -6.24 1.51 4.07
CA TRP A 162 -5.98 0.43 3.12
C TRP A 162 -6.42 0.85 1.73
N GLU A 163 -5.51 0.73 0.76
CA GLU A 163 -5.74 1.06 -0.64
C GLU A 163 -5.44 -0.14 -1.54
N ASP A 164 -6.22 -0.30 -2.60
CA ASP A 164 -6.04 -1.31 -3.62
C ASP A 164 -5.02 -0.88 -4.67
N TYR A 165 -4.06 -1.76 -4.95
CA TYR A 165 -3.08 -1.60 -6.00
C TYR A 165 -3.16 -2.76 -6.99
N TYR A 166 -2.90 -2.45 -8.26
CA TYR A 166 -2.94 -3.39 -9.38
C TYR A 166 -1.57 -3.50 -10.09
N PRO A 167 -0.51 -3.91 -9.39
CA PRO A 167 0.79 -4.07 -10.02
C PRO A 167 0.78 -5.25 -10.99
N TRP A 168 1.62 -5.18 -12.01
CA TRP A 168 1.73 -6.23 -13.03
C TRP A 168 3.17 -6.64 -13.29
N VAL A 169 3.31 -7.88 -13.76
CA VAL A 169 4.57 -8.52 -14.15
C VAL A 169 4.37 -9.16 -15.51
N ASP A 170 5.33 -8.92 -16.41
CA ASP A 170 5.39 -9.59 -17.70
C ASP A 170 6.32 -10.82 -17.60
N ILE A 171 5.88 -11.96 -18.12
CA ILE A 171 6.62 -13.23 -18.16
C ILE A 171 6.74 -13.66 -19.62
N LEU A 172 7.97 -13.83 -20.10
CA LEU A 172 8.24 -14.39 -21.42
C LEU A 172 8.03 -15.91 -21.38
N ILE A 173 7.21 -16.45 -22.28
CA ILE A 173 7.03 -17.88 -22.48
C ILE A 173 8.23 -18.40 -23.26
N THR A 174 9.01 -19.28 -22.64
CA THR A 174 10.22 -19.85 -23.23
C THR A 174 10.06 -21.35 -23.47
N SER A 175 11.00 -21.96 -24.18
CA SER A 175 11.02 -23.41 -24.40
C SER A 175 11.28 -24.25 -23.14
N ALA A 176 11.43 -23.64 -21.96
CA ALA A 176 11.53 -24.35 -20.68
C ALA A 176 10.17 -24.94 -20.23
N ILE A 177 9.06 -24.42 -20.75
CA ILE A 177 7.71 -24.92 -20.48
C ILE A 177 7.18 -25.65 -21.71
N ALA A 178 6.59 -26.83 -21.52
CA ALA A 178 5.99 -27.61 -22.60
C ALA A 178 4.58 -27.11 -22.94
N SER A 179 4.01 -27.55 -24.07
CA SER A 179 2.59 -27.32 -24.33
C SER A 179 1.72 -27.99 -23.28
N GLY A 180 0.69 -27.31 -22.78
CA GLY A 180 -0.16 -27.81 -21.70
C GLY A 180 -0.92 -26.69 -20.99
N VAL A 181 -1.63 -27.05 -19.93
CA VAL A 181 -2.37 -26.14 -19.06
C VAL A 181 -1.60 -25.99 -17.74
N TYR A 182 -1.45 -24.76 -17.25
CA TYR A 182 -0.60 -24.42 -16.11
C TYR A 182 -1.29 -23.49 -15.11
N ASP A 183 -0.69 -23.45 -13.92
CA ASP A 183 -1.11 -22.69 -12.76
C ASP A 183 -0.21 -21.46 -12.57
N ALA A 184 -0.71 -20.48 -11.80
CA ALA A 184 0.05 -19.28 -11.49
C ALA A 184 -0.17 -18.80 -10.05
N TYR A 185 0.84 -18.10 -9.52
CA TYR A 185 0.72 -17.36 -8.27
C TYR A 185 1.51 -16.05 -8.35
N VAL A 186 1.20 -15.11 -7.43
CA VAL A 186 1.93 -13.85 -7.27
C VAL A 186 2.37 -13.65 -5.83
N LYS A 187 3.46 -12.91 -5.62
CA LYS A 187 3.93 -12.53 -4.29
C LYS A 187 4.59 -11.16 -4.24
N VAL A 188 4.48 -10.49 -3.10
CA VAL A 188 5.41 -9.44 -2.68
C VAL A 188 6.63 -10.14 -2.06
N LYS A 189 7.86 -9.82 -2.50
CA LYS A 189 9.07 -10.49 -1.96
C LYS A 189 9.48 -9.99 -0.57
N ALA A 190 9.23 -8.72 -0.27
CA ALA A 190 9.60 -8.09 0.99
C ALA A 190 8.65 -6.91 1.34
N PRO A 191 7.86 -7.01 2.43
CA PRO A 191 7.67 -8.21 3.24
C PRO A 191 7.06 -9.36 2.41
N LEU A 192 7.33 -10.61 2.81
CA LEU A 192 6.84 -11.77 2.07
C LEU A 192 5.33 -11.91 2.23
N LEU A 193 4.60 -11.79 1.13
CA LEU A 193 3.16 -12.03 1.07
C LEU A 193 2.86 -12.79 -0.22
N VAL A 194 2.29 -13.99 -0.11
CA VAL A 194 2.08 -14.91 -1.24
C VAL A 194 0.58 -15.10 -1.46
N SER A 195 0.13 -15.04 -2.71
CA SER A 195 -1.27 -15.30 -3.06
C SER A 195 -1.61 -16.78 -2.98
N PRO A 196 -2.91 -17.12 -2.91
CA PRO A 196 -3.36 -18.43 -3.36
C PRO A 196 -2.92 -18.69 -4.81
N THR A 197 -2.69 -19.97 -5.13
CA THR A 197 -2.46 -20.41 -6.51
C THR A 197 -3.77 -20.39 -7.29
N VAL A 198 -3.76 -19.80 -8.48
CA VAL A 198 -4.85 -19.94 -9.46
C VAL A 198 -4.53 -21.12 -10.36
N ARG A 199 -5.46 -22.08 -10.43
CA ARG A 199 -5.28 -23.30 -11.21
C ARG A 199 -5.77 -23.18 -12.63
N ASP A 200 -5.16 -23.94 -13.53
CA ASP A 200 -5.58 -24.13 -14.92
C ASP A 200 -5.86 -22.79 -15.65
N CYS A 201 -4.98 -21.83 -15.42
CA CYS A 201 -5.20 -20.41 -15.73
C CYS A 201 -4.51 -19.93 -17.01
N ILE A 202 -3.59 -20.73 -17.53
CA ILE A 202 -2.87 -20.44 -18.77
C ILE A 202 -2.64 -21.70 -19.58
N THR A 203 -2.88 -21.62 -20.89
CA THR A 203 -2.66 -22.68 -21.87
C THR A 203 -1.48 -22.31 -22.74
N ILE A 204 -0.41 -23.11 -22.68
CA ILE A 204 0.69 -23.04 -23.64
C ILE A 204 0.33 -23.95 -24.82
N VAL A 205 0.09 -23.35 -25.98
CA VAL A 205 -0.18 -24.11 -27.22
C VAL A 205 1.12 -24.63 -27.82
N ALA A 206 1.04 -25.79 -28.47
CA ALA A 206 2.19 -26.32 -29.19
C ALA A 206 2.51 -25.42 -30.38
N VAL A 207 3.79 -25.07 -30.54
CA VAL A 207 4.26 -24.45 -31.79
C VAL A 207 3.94 -25.42 -32.92
N PRO A 208 3.17 -25.02 -33.95
CA PRO A 208 2.88 -25.90 -35.06
C PRO A 208 4.19 -26.43 -35.65
N THR A 209 4.30 -27.74 -35.83
CA THR A 209 5.53 -28.37 -36.38
C THR A 209 5.84 -27.94 -37.81
N GLU A 210 4.88 -27.30 -38.49
CA GLU A 210 5.07 -26.70 -39.80
C GLU A 210 4.59 -25.24 -39.77
N PRO A 211 5.40 -24.26 -40.23
CA PRO A 211 4.93 -22.90 -40.36
C PRO A 211 3.78 -22.82 -41.37
N GLU A 212 2.58 -22.46 -40.89
CA GLU A 212 1.44 -22.17 -41.75
C GLU A 212 1.49 -20.74 -42.25
N PHE A 213 1.85 -20.59 -43.53
CA PHE A 213 1.74 -19.30 -44.21
C PHE A 213 0.37 -19.21 -44.89
N ARG A 214 -0.38 -18.14 -44.59
CA ARG A 214 -1.66 -17.82 -45.24
C ARG A 214 -1.60 -16.40 -45.80
N GLY A 215 -2.32 -16.13 -46.89
CA GLY A 215 -2.36 -14.80 -47.50
C GLY A 215 -1.28 -14.49 -48.52
N PHE A 216 -0.65 -15.51 -49.13
CA PHE A 216 0.17 -15.27 -50.31
C PHE A 216 -0.71 -14.78 -51.47
N ALA A 217 -0.47 -13.54 -51.90
CA ALA A 217 -0.99 -12.99 -53.14
C ALA A 217 0.17 -12.33 -53.91
N ILE A 218 0.20 -12.54 -55.22
CA ILE A 218 1.04 -11.72 -56.09
C ILE A 218 0.24 -10.45 -56.36
N GLU A 219 0.59 -9.35 -55.70
CA GLU A 219 -0.11 -8.07 -55.90
C GLU A 219 0.27 -7.41 -57.23
N GLU A 220 1.46 -7.67 -57.77
CA GLU A 220 1.90 -7.15 -59.07
C GLU A 220 2.95 -8.06 -59.72
N TYR A 221 2.86 -8.22 -61.05
CA TYR A 221 3.86 -8.91 -61.87
C TYR A 221 4.38 -7.95 -62.94
N ILE A 222 5.65 -7.56 -62.85
CA ILE A 222 6.33 -6.71 -63.83
C ILE A 222 7.05 -7.61 -64.83
N LYS A 223 6.79 -7.38 -66.13
CA LYS A 223 7.44 -8.08 -67.24
C LYS A 223 8.81 -7.52 -67.58
#